data_AF-A0A7K3WPY2-F1
#
_entry.id   AF-A0A7K3WPY2-F1
#
_cell.length_a   1.000
_cell.length_b   1.000
_cell.length_c   1.000
_cell.angle_alpha   90.00
_cell.angle_beta   90.00
_cell.angle_gamma   90.00
#
_symmetry.space_group_name_H-M   'P 1'
#
loop_
_entity.id
_entity.type
_entity.pdbx_description
1 polymer ?
#
loop_
_entity_poly.entity_id
_entity_poly.type
_entity_poly.pdbx_seq_one_letter_code
_entity_poly.pdbx_strand_id
1 'polypeptide(L)'
;MTTFSEKTTNATNSAKRFFKKLAILLLIIGIGLMFFFYYATLSKGVKSGVIIEVSERGALFKTYEGQMDVMSFGAVKSANSLSQTFLFSVEKNDKEVFGKLEEVSLTGERVRLRYEEKYVTLPWRGETKYFITGVERSDAPEVPDRRSGF
;
A
#
# COMPACT_ATOMS: atom_id res chain seq x y z
N MET A 1 -1.36 -60.01 -30.55
CA MET A 1 -2.45 -59.14 -30.03
C MET A 1 -2.00 -58.22 -28.88
N THR A 2 -0.72 -57.96 -28.67
CA THR A 2 -0.22 -57.14 -27.52
C THR A 2 0.25 -55.74 -27.89
N THR A 3 0.54 -55.47 -29.16
CA THR A 3 1.16 -54.21 -29.61
C THR A 3 0.24 -52.99 -29.57
N PHE A 4 -1.08 -53.17 -29.69
CA PHE A 4 -2.05 -52.07 -29.63
C PHE A 4 -2.34 -51.59 -28.20
N SER A 5 -2.35 -52.49 -27.20
CA SER A 5 -2.61 -52.15 -25.79
C SER A 5 -1.41 -51.47 -25.10
N GLU A 6 -0.19 -51.82 -25.50
CA GLU A 6 1.03 -51.19 -25.00
C GLU A 6 1.23 -49.77 -25.55
N LYS A 7 0.79 -49.51 -26.79
CA LYS A 7 0.89 -48.18 -27.40
C LYS A 7 -0.08 -47.17 -26.78
N THR A 8 -1.28 -47.61 -26.36
CA THR A 8 -2.31 -46.76 -25.73
C THR A 8 -1.97 -46.42 -24.26
N THR A 9 -1.39 -47.35 -23.51
CA THR A 9 -0.90 -47.13 -22.14
C THR A 9 0.32 -46.19 -22.09
N ASN A 10 1.26 -46.33 -23.02
CA ASN A 10 2.41 -45.42 -23.10
C ASN A 10 2.03 -44.00 -23.55
N ALA A 11 1.11 -43.85 -24.50
CA ALA A 11 0.62 -42.54 -24.94
C ALA A 11 -0.12 -41.77 -23.82
N THR A 12 -0.99 -42.45 -23.07
CA THR A 12 -1.72 -41.84 -21.93
C THR A 12 -0.80 -41.45 -20.78
N ASN A 13 0.24 -42.25 -20.49
CA ASN A 13 1.24 -41.92 -19.47
C ASN A 13 2.15 -40.75 -19.87
N SER A 14 2.51 -40.65 -21.15
CA SER A 14 3.27 -39.50 -21.67
C SER A 14 2.46 -38.20 -21.61
N ALA A 15 1.19 -38.24 -22.03
CA ALA A 15 0.27 -37.10 -21.92
C ALA A 15 0.08 -36.68 -20.45
N LYS A 16 -0.18 -37.62 -19.53
CA LYS A 16 -0.28 -37.31 -18.08
C LYS A 16 0.99 -36.67 -17.52
N ARG A 17 2.18 -37.14 -17.92
CA ARG A 17 3.46 -36.54 -17.53
C ARG A 17 3.62 -35.12 -18.09
N PHE A 18 3.20 -34.88 -19.34
CA PHE A 18 3.20 -33.55 -19.94
C PHE A 18 2.25 -32.60 -19.22
N PHE A 19 0.99 -32.98 -19.00
CA PHE A 19 0.03 -32.18 -18.24
C PHE A 19 0.48 -31.92 -16.81
N LYS A 20 1.12 -32.90 -16.14
CA LYS A 20 1.71 -32.70 -14.81
C LYS A 20 2.84 -31.66 -14.84
N LYS A 21 3.76 -31.75 -15.81
CA LYS A 21 4.83 -30.76 -15.99
C LYS A 21 4.28 -29.37 -16.30
N LEU A 22 3.27 -29.29 -17.17
CA LEU A 22 2.60 -28.03 -17.52
C LEU A 22 1.90 -27.42 -16.30
N ALA A 23 1.18 -28.22 -15.51
CA ALA A 23 0.53 -27.77 -14.28
C ALA A 23 1.56 -27.26 -13.25
N ILE A 24 2.68 -27.95 -13.08
CA ILE A 24 3.78 -27.50 -12.21
C ILE A 24 4.38 -26.19 -12.72
N LEU A 25 4.61 -26.06 -14.03
CA LEU A 25 5.12 -24.84 -14.63
C LEU A 25 4.18 -23.65 -14.40
N LEU A 26 2.88 -23.84 -14.64
CA LEU A 26 1.86 -22.81 -14.40
C LEU A 26 1.76 -22.44 -12.92
N LEU A 27 1.90 -23.42 -12.02
CA LEU A 27 1.93 -23.17 -10.58
C LEU A 27 3.13 -22.30 -10.19
N ILE A 28 4.33 -22.61 -10.71
CA ILE A 28 5.54 -21.82 -10.45
C ILE A 28 5.38 -20.39 -10.97
N ILE A 29 4.85 -20.22 -12.19
CA ILE A 29 4.58 -18.90 -12.77
C ILE A 29 3.55 -18.15 -11.92
N GLY A 30 2.47 -18.82 -11.50
CA GLY A 30 1.43 -18.25 -10.66
C GLY A 30 1.96 -17.77 -9.31
N ILE A 31 2.81 -18.57 -8.67
CA ILE A 31 3.50 -18.18 -7.43
C ILE A 31 4.41 -16.97 -7.71
N GLY A 32 5.21 -16.99 -8.78
CA GLY A 32 6.08 -15.87 -9.15
C GLY A 32 5.31 -14.56 -9.34
N LEU A 33 4.19 -14.61 -10.06
CA LEU A 33 3.30 -13.45 -10.25
C LEU A 33 2.67 -12.98 -8.93
N MET A 34 2.22 -13.91 -8.08
CA MET A 34 1.68 -13.57 -6.76
C MET A 34 2.72 -12.85 -5.91
N PHE A 35 3.97 -13.33 -5.86
CA PHE A 35 5.07 -12.66 -5.16
C PHE A 35 5.36 -11.29 -5.78
N PHE A 36 5.39 -11.18 -7.10
CA PHE A 36 5.57 -9.90 -7.78
C PHE A 36 4.50 -8.89 -7.36
N PHE A 37 3.20 -9.22 -7.47
CA PHE A 37 2.13 -8.30 -7.07
C PHE A 37 2.10 -8.01 -5.56
N TYR A 38 2.58 -8.94 -4.73
CA TYR A 38 2.68 -8.73 -3.28
C TYR A 38 3.77 -7.71 -2.93
N TYR A 39 4.95 -7.78 -3.55
CA TYR A 39 6.08 -6.91 -3.19
C TYR A 39 6.23 -5.67 -4.06
N ALA A 40 5.70 -5.67 -5.29
CA ALA A 40 5.85 -4.57 -6.22
C ALA A 40 5.14 -3.30 -5.71
N THR A 41 5.89 -2.20 -5.73
CA THR A 41 5.39 -0.86 -5.46
C THR A 41 5.14 -0.18 -6.81
N LEU A 42 3.93 0.31 -7.03
CA LEU A 42 3.51 1.03 -8.23
C LEU A 42 4.09 2.45 -8.25
N SER A 43 3.96 3.18 -7.14
CA SER A 43 4.45 4.54 -7.03
C SER A 43 4.92 4.84 -5.61
N LYS A 44 5.77 5.86 -5.46
CA LYS A 44 6.17 6.40 -4.15
C LYS A 44 5.92 7.90 -4.17
N GLY A 45 5.47 8.46 -3.06
CA GLY A 45 5.14 9.88 -3.01
C GLY A 45 5.12 10.44 -1.61
N VAL A 46 4.82 11.73 -1.53
CA VAL A 46 4.66 12.47 -0.28
C VAL A 46 3.36 13.27 -0.34
N LYS A 47 2.58 13.26 0.74
CA LYS A 47 1.42 14.13 0.93
C LYS A 47 1.55 14.92 2.22
N SER A 48 1.11 16.17 2.18
CA SER A 48 1.20 17.09 3.33
C SER A 48 -0.20 17.47 3.78
N GLY A 49 -0.47 17.36 5.07
CA GLY A 49 -1.82 17.56 5.60
C GLY A 49 -1.85 17.42 7.12
N VAL A 50 -3.05 17.33 7.67
CA VAL A 50 -3.29 17.07 9.10
C VAL A 50 -3.94 15.70 9.24
N ILE A 51 -3.51 14.91 10.22
CA ILE A 51 -4.13 13.61 10.49
C ILE A 51 -5.45 13.84 11.21
N ILE A 52 -6.53 13.31 10.64
CA ILE A 52 -7.88 13.42 11.21
C ILE A 52 -8.18 12.20 12.10
N GLU A 53 -7.79 11.02 11.63
CA GLU A 53 -8.12 9.77 12.30
C GLU A 53 -7.03 8.73 12.05
N VAL A 54 -6.77 7.93 13.07
CA VAL A 54 -5.95 6.71 13.02
C VAL A 54 -6.70 5.64 13.81
N SER A 55 -6.86 4.45 13.25
CA SER A 55 -7.65 3.39 13.89
C SER A 55 -7.20 1.99 13.47
N GLU A 56 -7.35 1.03 14.38
CA GLU A 56 -7.18 -0.39 14.08
C GLU A 56 -8.54 -1.01 13.72
N ARG A 57 -8.72 -1.41 12.46
CA ARG A 57 -10.00 -1.89 11.91
C ARG A 57 -9.86 -3.26 11.26
N GLY A 58 -10.99 -3.87 10.89
CA GLY A 58 -11.08 -5.20 10.28
C GLY A 58 -11.67 -6.29 11.19
N ALA A 59 -12.38 -7.24 10.57
CA ALA A 59 -13.11 -8.31 11.26
C ALA A 59 -12.27 -9.58 11.44
N LEU A 60 -11.61 -10.05 10.38
CA LEU A 60 -10.76 -11.25 10.39
C LEU A 60 -9.28 -10.90 10.54
N PHE A 61 -8.83 -9.85 9.84
CA PHE A 61 -7.47 -9.34 9.92
C PHE A 61 -7.52 -7.91 10.41
N LYS A 62 -6.89 -7.65 11.56
CA LYS A 62 -6.73 -6.30 12.06
C LYS A 62 -5.66 -5.57 11.25
N THR A 63 -6.01 -4.43 10.70
CA THR A 63 -5.14 -3.53 9.94
C THR A 63 -5.19 -2.13 10.53
N TYR A 64 -4.11 -1.39 10.33
CA TYR A 64 -3.99 -0.01 10.78
C TYR A 64 -4.35 0.91 9.63
N GLU A 65 -5.40 1.71 9.82
CA GLU A 65 -5.96 2.59 8.80
C GLU A 65 -5.99 4.03 9.31
N GLY A 66 -5.82 4.98 8.42
CA GLY A 66 -5.84 6.40 8.77
C GLY A 66 -6.38 7.30 7.68
N GLN A 67 -6.75 8.51 8.11
CA GLN A 67 -7.31 9.56 7.27
C GLN A 67 -6.52 10.85 7.47
N MET A 68 -6.12 11.47 6.37
CA MET A 68 -5.45 12.77 6.35
C MET A 68 -6.32 13.80 5.61
N ASP A 69 -6.44 14.99 6.18
CA ASP A 69 -6.92 16.16 5.47
C ASP A 69 -5.78 16.77 4.65
N VAL A 70 -5.83 16.61 3.33
CA VAL A 70 -4.92 17.29 2.42
C VAL A 70 -5.46 18.68 2.16
N MET A 71 -4.99 19.64 2.96
CA MET A 71 -5.29 21.04 2.70
C MET A 71 -4.60 21.49 1.40
N SER A 72 -5.40 21.94 0.44
CA SER A 72 -4.91 22.47 -0.84
C SER A 72 -4.16 23.79 -0.61
N PHE A 73 -2.85 23.79 -0.89
CA PHE A 73 -2.04 25.01 -0.84
C PHE A 73 -2.35 25.93 -2.03
N GLY A 74 -2.84 27.15 -1.75
CA GLY A 74 -2.48 28.32 -2.56
C GLY A 74 -3.30 28.66 -3.82
N ALA A 75 -4.46 28.06 -4.12
CA ALA A 75 -5.23 28.45 -5.32
C ALA A 75 -6.76 28.53 -5.18
N VAL A 76 -7.32 28.47 -3.96
CA VAL A 76 -8.77 28.67 -3.78
C VAL A 76 -9.04 29.49 -2.52
N LYS A 77 -8.85 30.82 -2.62
CA LYS A 77 -9.64 31.80 -1.82
C LYS A 77 -11.09 31.86 -2.35
N SER A 78 -11.70 30.71 -2.58
CA SER A 78 -13.13 30.59 -2.88
C SER A 78 -13.74 29.83 -1.72
N ALA A 79 -14.95 30.20 -1.32
CA ALA A 79 -15.69 29.59 -0.21
C ALA A 79 -15.91 28.06 -0.35
N ASN A 80 -15.47 27.47 -1.46
CA ASN A 80 -15.54 26.05 -1.82
C ASN A 80 -14.14 25.39 -1.90
N SER A 81 -13.21 25.70 -1.00
CA SER A 81 -11.97 24.91 -0.87
C SER A 81 -12.33 23.50 -0.37
N LEU A 82 -12.60 22.58 -1.30
CA LEU A 82 -12.85 21.17 -1.03
C LEU A 82 -11.59 20.57 -0.40
N SER A 83 -11.60 20.40 0.92
CA SER A 83 -10.65 19.53 1.63
C SER A 83 -10.70 18.15 0.96
N GLN A 84 -9.53 17.62 0.58
CA GLN A 84 -9.43 16.28 0.03
C GLN A 84 -8.97 15.32 1.11
N THR A 85 -9.86 14.39 1.50
CA THR A 85 -9.49 13.29 2.39
C THR A 85 -8.58 12.30 1.67
N PHE A 86 -7.42 12.01 2.26
CA PHE A 86 -6.50 10.96 1.84
C PHE A 86 -6.58 9.79 2.82
N LEU A 87 -7.10 8.67 2.34
CA LEU A 87 -7.14 7.41 3.07
C LEU A 87 -5.85 6.64 2.83
N PHE A 88 -5.29 6.11 3.90
CA PHE A 88 -4.06 5.32 3.86
C PHE A 88 -4.11 4.17 4.86
N SER A 89 -3.24 3.20 4.63
CA SER A 89 -3.00 2.06 5.51
C SER A 89 -1.57 2.10 6.04
N VAL A 90 -1.31 1.42 7.16
CA VAL A 90 0.04 1.21 7.70
C VAL A 90 0.27 -0.29 7.78
N GLU A 91 1.47 -0.73 7.41
CA GLU A 91 1.80 -2.15 7.56
C GLU A 91 1.79 -2.52 9.04
N LYS A 92 1.18 -3.66 9.37
CA LYS A 92 1.05 -4.13 10.76
C LYS A 92 2.39 -4.30 11.48
N ASN A 93 3.46 -4.54 10.73
CA ASN A 93 4.81 -4.68 11.25
C ASN A 93 5.45 -3.33 11.61
N ASP A 94 4.95 -2.22 11.05
CA ASP A 94 5.46 -0.86 11.25
C ASP A 94 4.74 -0.14 12.40
N LYS A 95 4.77 -0.75 13.58
CA LYS A 95 4.16 -0.18 14.80
C LYS A 95 4.70 1.20 15.16
N GLU A 96 5.95 1.49 14.82
CA GLU A 96 6.56 2.80 15.05
C GLU A 96 5.87 3.90 14.22
N VAL A 97 5.55 3.62 12.95
CA VAL A 97 4.84 4.56 12.07
C VAL A 97 3.43 4.80 12.62
N PHE A 98 2.75 3.75 13.04
CA PHE A 98 1.43 3.85 13.66
C PHE A 98 1.45 4.72 14.92
N GLY A 99 2.37 4.46 15.86
CA GLY A 99 2.49 5.26 17.08
C GLY A 99 2.81 6.74 16.81
N LYS A 100 3.66 7.02 15.80
CA LYS A 100 3.91 8.40 15.35
C LYS A 100 2.66 9.06 14.80
N LEU A 101 1.85 8.33 14.03
CA LEU A 101 0.57 8.82 13.49
C LEU A 101 -0.44 9.12 14.60
N GLU A 102 -0.53 8.26 15.62
CA GLU A 102 -1.37 8.51 16.79
C GLU A 102 -0.96 9.79 17.52
N GLU A 103 0.35 9.98 17.77
CA GLU A 103 0.86 11.18 18.44
C GLU A 103 0.50 12.46 17.66
N VAL A 104 0.76 12.50 16.35
CA VAL A 104 0.47 13.68 15.53
C VAL A 104 -1.03 13.90 15.30
N SER A 105 -1.84 12.84 15.38
CA SER A 105 -3.30 12.95 15.35
C SER A 105 -3.85 13.63 16.60
N LEU A 106 -3.17 13.51 17.75
CA LEU A 106 -3.54 14.19 18.99
C LEU A 106 -3.11 15.66 19.00
N THR A 107 -1.96 15.97 18.41
CA THR A 107 -1.45 17.36 18.35
C THR A 107 -2.18 18.20 17.29
N GLY A 108 -2.74 17.56 16.26
CA GLY A 108 -3.39 18.24 15.14
C GLY A 108 -2.40 19.04 14.27
N GLU A 109 -1.11 18.74 14.38
CA GLU A 109 -0.07 19.44 13.64
C GLU A 109 -0.07 19.05 12.15
N ARG A 110 0.53 19.92 11.33
CA ARG A 110 0.74 19.61 9.92
C ARG A 110 1.94 18.66 9.78
N VAL A 111 1.74 17.57 9.05
CA VAL A 111 2.77 16.56 8.80
C VAL A 111 2.92 16.27 7.31
N ARG A 112 4.08 15.73 6.94
CA ARG A 112 4.31 15.11 5.64
C ARG A 112 4.34 13.60 5.81
N LEU A 113 3.48 12.90 5.07
CA LEU A 113 3.47 11.45 5.00
C LEU A 113 4.16 10.98 3.73
N ARG A 114 5.17 10.12 3.89
CA ARG A 114 5.76 9.35 2.80
C ARG A 114 4.95 8.08 2.63
N TYR A 115 4.56 7.77 1.39
CA TYR A 115 3.76 6.60 1.09
C TYR A 115 4.31 5.81 -0.09
N GLU A 116 4.00 4.52 -0.09
CA GLU A 116 4.16 3.61 -1.21
C GLU A 116 2.78 3.14 -1.69
N GLU A 117 2.49 3.33 -2.97
CA GLU A 117 1.29 2.80 -3.62
C GLU A 117 1.57 1.37 -4.11
N LYS A 118 0.73 0.41 -3.72
CA LYS A 118 0.80 -0.98 -4.17
C LYS A 118 -0.16 -1.22 -5.33
N TYR A 119 0.16 -2.19 -6.19
CA TYR A 119 -0.71 -2.56 -7.32
C TYR A 119 -2.08 -3.08 -6.87
N VAL A 120 -2.10 -3.88 -5.81
CA VAL A 120 -3.27 -4.59 -5.29
C VAL A 120 -3.45 -4.34 -3.80
N THR A 121 -4.71 -4.26 -3.37
CA THR A 121 -5.10 -4.25 -1.95
C THR A 121 -5.37 -5.67 -1.50
N LEU A 122 -4.77 -6.08 -0.38
CA LEU A 122 -4.98 -7.40 0.21
C LEU A 122 -5.60 -7.21 1.59
N PRO A 123 -6.69 -7.93 1.92
CA PRO A 123 -7.48 -7.66 3.14
C PRO A 123 -6.72 -7.92 4.44
N TRP A 124 -5.62 -8.68 4.41
CA TRP A 124 -4.73 -8.89 5.57
C TRP A 124 -3.58 -7.88 5.67
N ARG A 125 -3.37 -7.06 4.63
CA ARG A 125 -2.29 -6.05 4.60
C ARG A 125 -2.83 -4.65 4.92
N GLY A 126 -3.97 -4.28 4.35
CA GLY A 126 -4.61 -2.98 4.55
C GLY A 126 -5.83 -2.79 3.67
N GLU A 127 -6.65 -1.80 4.00
CA GLU A 127 -7.87 -1.46 3.23
C GLU A 127 -7.58 -0.61 1.99
N THR A 128 -6.43 0.07 1.95
CA THR A 128 -6.05 0.98 0.85
C THR A 128 -4.83 0.49 0.08
N LYS A 129 -4.58 1.11 -1.09
CA LYS A 129 -3.35 0.87 -1.86
C LYS A 129 -2.17 1.67 -1.33
N TYR A 130 -2.39 2.65 -0.45
CA TYR A 130 -1.39 3.61 -0.03
C TYR A 130 -0.86 3.24 1.35
N PHE A 131 0.35 2.74 1.41
CA PHE A 131 1.00 2.34 2.66
C PHE A 131 1.95 3.42 3.13
N ILE A 132 1.73 3.95 4.34
CA ILE A 132 2.62 4.95 4.92
C ILE A 132 3.91 4.28 5.38
N THR A 133 5.02 4.84 4.92
CA THR A 133 6.37 4.35 5.24
C THR A 133 7.15 5.36 6.08
N GLY A 134 6.64 6.57 6.26
CA GLY A 134 7.29 7.58 7.09
C GLY A 134 6.39 8.76 7.42
N VAL A 135 6.63 9.34 8.60
CA VAL A 135 5.94 10.53 9.12
C VAL A 135 7.00 11.57 9.45
N GLU A 136 6.85 12.76 8.91
CA GLU A 136 7.70 13.91 9.21
C GLU A 136 6.85 15.05 9.74
N ARG A 137 7.15 15.49 10.96
CA ARG A 137 6.57 16.71 11.52
C ARG A 137 7.11 17.88 10.72
N SER A 138 6.25 18.77 10.26
CA SER A 138 6.75 20.01 9.69
C SER A 138 7.19 20.89 10.84
N ASP A 139 8.50 21.07 11.02
CA ASP A 139 8.99 22.26 11.71
C ASP A 139 8.35 23.45 10.98
N ALA A 140 7.78 24.38 11.74
CA ALA A 140 7.10 25.56 11.22
C ALA A 140 7.91 26.16 10.06
N PRO A 141 7.27 26.69 8.99
CA PRO A 141 8.02 27.31 7.90
C PRO A 141 8.96 28.34 8.51
N GLU A 142 10.26 28.19 8.27
CA GLU A 142 11.29 29.15 8.65
C GLU A 142 10.85 30.48 8.07
N VAL A 143 10.27 31.36 8.90
CA VAL A 143 9.88 32.70 8.47
C VAL A 143 11.21 33.41 8.26
N PRO A 144 11.64 33.73 7.02
CA PRO A 144 12.86 34.49 6.86
C PRO A 144 12.67 35.80 7.61
N ASP A 145 13.56 36.06 8.56
CA ASP A 145 13.49 37.23 9.43
C ASP A 145 13.47 38.48 8.55
N ARG A 146 12.30 39.12 8.44
CA ARG A 146 12.12 40.37 7.68
C ARG A 146 12.93 41.53 8.28
N ARG A 147 13.63 41.35 9.41
CA ARG A 147 14.50 42.37 10.02
C ARG A 147 15.94 42.35 9.53
N SER A 148 16.35 41.41 8.68
CA SER A 148 17.71 41.39 8.12
C SER A 148 17.91 42.25 6.86
N GLY A 149 16.92 43.06 6.49
CA GLY A 149 17.00 44.04 5.42
C GLY A 149 16.76 45.44 5.97
N PHE A 150 17.81 46.03 6.53
CA PHE A 150 17.97 47.48 6.65
C PHE A 150 18.66 48.02 5.40
#